data_AF-A0A8H7K576-F1
#
_entry.id   AF-A0A8H7K576-F1
#
_cell.length_a   1.000
_cell.length_b   1.000
_cell.length_c   1.000
_cell.angle_alpha   90.00
_cell.angle_beta   90.00
_cell.angle_gamma   90.00
#
_symmetry.space_group_name_H-M   'P 1'
#
loop_
_entity.id
_entity.type
_entity.pdbx_description
1 polymer ?
#
loop_
_entity_poly.entity_id
_entity_poly.type
_entity_poly.pdbx_seq_one_letter_code
_entity_poly.pdbx_strand_id
1 'polypeptide(L)'
;MAELAINPNSRIPALTDVDKNSKEIQIFESGAILEYLVAQYDKNHKISYPYNSPEVRRRAGPLYSQLLYPRDPSSLPRLSNHLAASPSGYIISDRVTIADIAIWPWVGAYKYSGLLSIDEFPHVKKWLYTLLVCPGFEEGCNAPGPHRYLNMNDISEEELNSIAASLGTWIIDAMKRDAEA
;
A
#
# COMPACT_ATOMS: atom_id res chain seq x y z
N MET A 1 -7.82 23.18 0.73
CA MET A 1 -9.15 23.49 0.15
C MET A 1 -9.53 22.59 -1.02
N ALA A 2 -8.59 22.13 -1.87
CA ALA A 2 -8.92 21.23 -2.99
C ALA A 2 -9.26 19.77 -2.57
N GLU A 3 -8.62 19.22 -1.53
CA GLU A 3 -8.87 17.82 -1.09
C GLU A 3 -10.27 17.59 -0.51
N LEU A 4 -10.85 18.57 0.21
CA LEU A 4 -12.22 18.50 0.72
C LEU A 4 -13.27 18.39 -0.39
N ALA A 5 -12.97 18.93 -1.58
CA ALA A 5 -13.87 18.86 -2.72
C ALA A 5 -13.93 17.45 -3.33
N ILE A 6 -12.87 16.65 -3.17
CA ILE A 6 -12.74 15.30 -3.75
C ILE A 6 -13.01 14.22 -2.70
N ASN A 7 -12.51 14.39 -1.48
CA ASN A 7 -12.69 13.48 -0.36
C ASN A 7 -13.33 14.21 0.84
N PRO A 8 -14.61 13.93 1.16
CA PRO A 8 -15.27 14.52 2.32
C PRO A 8 -14.64 14.10 3.66
N ASN A 9 -13.81 13.04 3.68
CA ASN A 9 -13.06 12.62 4.87
C ASN A 9 -11.75 13.40 5.07
N SER A 10 -11.41 14.36 4.20
CA SER A 10 -10.18 15.17 4.26
C SER A 10 -8.89 14.36 4.34
N ARG A 11 -8.87 13.15 3.75
CA ARG A 11 -7.74 12.23 3.78
C ARG A 11 -7.19 11.97 2.39
N ILE A 12 -5.88 11.74 2.32
CA ILE A 12 -5.22 11.19 1.13
C ILE A 12 -5.18 9.65 1.20
N PRO A 13 -5.11 8.94 0.06
CA PRO A 13 -5.14 9.46 -1.30
C PRO A 13 -6.57 9.75 -1.81
N ALA A 14 -6.65 10.70 -2.74
CA ALA A 14 -7.83 11.01 -3.54
C ALA A 14 -7.38 11.23 -4.99
N LEU A 15 -8.21 10.82 -5.96
CA LEU A 15 -7.94 10.83 -7.38
C LEU A 15 -9.08 11.56 -8.11
N THR A 16 -8.73 12.44 -9.02
CA THR A 16 -9.63 12.94 -10.07
C THR A 16 -9.20 12.34 -11.39
N ASP A 17 -10.17 11.85 -12.16
CA ASP A 17 -9.96 11.36 -13.52
C ASP A 17 -11.05 11.91 -14.46
N VAL A 18 -10.75 11.95 -15.75
CA VAL A 18 -11.67 12.38 -16.79
C VAL A 18 -12.01 11.17 -17.65
N ASP A 19 -13.28 10.76 -17.62
CA ASP A 19 -13.73 9.60 -18.36
C ASP A 19 -13.73 9.84 -19.88
N LYS A 20 -13.98 8.78 -20.65
CA LYS A 20 -14.07 8.82 -22.11
C LYS A 20 -15.16 9.77 -22.66
N ASN A 21 -16.07 10.25 -21.83
CA ASN A 21 -17.14 11.20 -22.17
C ASN A 21 -16.83 12.61 -21.66
N SER A 22 -15.57 12.89 -21.29
CA SER A 22 -15.13 14.15 -20.70
C SER A 22 -15.81 14.51 -19.38
N LYS A 23 -16.33 13.51 -18.65
CA LYS A 23 -16.92 13.70 -17.34
C LYS A 23 -15.86 13.51 -16.27
N GLU A 24 -15.75 14.50 -15.38
CA GLU A 24 -14.91 14.40 -14.21
C GLU A 24 -15.48 13.37 -13.21
N ILE A 25 -14.61 12.49 -12.72
CA ILE A 25 -14.90 11.51 -11.69
C ILE A 25 -13.92 11.71 -10.55
N GLN A 26 -14.46 11.76 -9.34
CA GLN A 26 -13.70 11.88 -8.11
C GLN A 26 -13.80 10.58 -7.33
N ILE A 27 -12.65 10.08 -6.90
CA ILE A 27 -12.50 8.77 -6.26
C ILE A 27 -11.58 8.93 -5.07
N PHE A 28 -12.00 8.41 -3.93
CA PHE A 28 -11.20 8.36 -2.71
C PHE A 28 -11.24 6.94 -2.15
N GLU A 29 -10.46 6.67 -1.10
CA GLU A 29 -10.06 5.34 -0.63
C GLU A 29 -9.08 4.65 -1.58
N SER A 30 -7.87 4.36 -1.09
CA SER A 30 -6.78 3.77 -1.89
C SER A 30 -7.19 2.45 -2.56
N GLY A 31 -7.96 1.61 -1.86
CA GLY A 31 -8.50 0.37 -2.42
C GLY A 31 -9.42 0.62 -3.61
N ALA A 32 -10.37 1.56 -3.49
CA ALA A 32 -11.29 1.90 -4.57
C ALA A 32 -10.57 2.53 -5.78
N ILE A 33 -9.56 3.37 -5.52
CA ILE A 33 -8.70 3.94 -6.56
C ILE A 33 -7.99 2.83 -7.34
N LEU A 34 -7.37 1.86 -6.67
CA LEU A 34 -6.68 0.76 -7.35
C LEU A 34 -7.63 -0.10 -8.19
N GLU A 35 -8.83 -0.43 -7.67
CA GLU A 35 -9.85 -1.16 -8.44
C GLU A 35 -10.32 -0.38 -9.66
N TYR A 36 -10.53 0.93 -9.52
CA TYR A 36 -10.89 1.80 -10.63
C TYR A 36 -9.82 1.81 -11.71
N LEU A 37 -8.55 2.01 -11.33
CA LEU A 37 -7.43 2.11 -12.27
C LEU A 37 -7.27 0.81 -13.08
N VAL A 38 -7.36 -0.37 -12.46
CA VAL A 38 -7.28 -1.62 -13.22
C VAL A 38 -8.51 -1.86 -14.09
N ALA A 39 -9.70 -1.51 -13.60
CA ALA A 39 -10.92 -1.64 -14.37
C ALA A 39 -10.89 -0.74 -15.62
N GLN A 40 -10.32 0.46 -15.52
CA GLN A 40 -10.25 1.40 -16.65
C GLN A 40 -9.05 1.19 -17.56
N TYR A 41 -7.87 0.91 -17.04
CA TYR A 41 -6.63 0.99 -17.81
C TYR A 41 -5.92 -0.36 -18.00
N ASP A 42 -6.12 -1.35 -17.13
CA ASP A 42 -5.46 -2.66 -17.24
C ASP A 42 -6.30 -3.67 -18.04
N LYS A 43 -6.70 -3.31 -19.26
CA LYS A 43 -7.58 -4.15 -20.11
C LYS A 43 -6.97 -5.51 -20.48
N ASN A 44 -5.64 -5.60 -20.43
CA ASN A 44 -4.89 -6.81 -20.75
C ASN A 44 -4.47 -7.60 -19.51
N HIS A 45 -4.95 -7.23 -18.32
CA HIS A 45 -4.71 -7.94 -17.07
C HIS A 45 -3.22 -8.15 -16.73
N LYS A 46 -2.40 -7.12 -16.99
CA LYS A 46 -0.96 -7.14 -16.68
C LYS A 46 -0.72 -7.20 -15.17
N ILE A 47 -1.49 -6.45 -14.39
CA ILE A 47 -1.37 -6.35 -12.92
C ILE A 47 -2.68 -6.68 -12.19
N SER A 48 -3.66 -7.18 -12.93
CA SER A 48 -4.98 -7.57 -12.44
C SER A 48 -5.41 -8.91 -13.03
N TYR A 49 -6.61 -9.34 -12.65
CA TYR A 49 -7.29 -10.51 -13.21
C TYR A 49 -8.74 -10.15 -13.58
N PRO A 50 -9.38 -10.94 -14.46
CA PRO A 50 -10.80 -10.76 -14.76
C PRO A 50 -11.66 -10.78 -13.48
N TYR A 51 -12.67 -9.91 -13.41
CA TYR A 51 -13.47 -9.67 -12.19
C TYR A 51 -14.02 -10.95 -11.53
N ASN A 52 -14.47 -11.93 -12.33
CA ASN A 52 -15.04 -13.19 -11.82
C ASN A 52 -14.03 -14.34 -11.69
N SER A 53 -12.74 -14.06 -11.81
CA SER A 53 -11.69 -15.07 -11.70
C SER A 53 -11.51 -15.59 -10.27
N PRO A 54 -11.02 -16.82 -10.09
CA PRO A 54 -10.62 -17.33 -8.77
C PRO A 54 -9.60 -16.43 -8.05
N GLU A 55 -8.74 -15.74 -8.78
CA GLU A 55 -7.70 -14.85 -8.25
C GLU A 55 -8.31 -13.62 -7.58
N VAL A 56 -9.30 -12.99 -8.21
CA VAL A 56 -10.04 -11.87 -7.61
C VAL A 56 -10.78 -12.29 -6.34
N ARG A 57 -11.38 -13.50 -6.31
CA ARG A 57 -12.01 -14.02 -5.09
C ARG A 57 -11.00 -14.25 -3.97
N ARG A 58 -9.80 -14.74 -4.30
CA ARG A 58 -8.71 -14.91 -3.33
C ARG A 58 -8.25 -13.57 -2.75
N ARG A 59 -8.19 -12.52 -3.58
CA ARG A 59 -7.96 -11.14 -3.12
C ARG A 59 -9.06 -10.64 -2.19
N ALA A 60 -10.32 -10.99 -2.41
CA ALA A 60 -11.41 -10.63 -1.51
C ALA A 60 -11.46 -11.48 -0.21
N GLY A 61 -10.50 -12.41 -0.02
CA GLY A 61 -10.47 -13.34 1.08
C GLY A 61 -9.91 -12.77 2.40
N PRO A 62 -10.09 -13.50 3.51
CA PRO A 62 -9.70 -13.05 4.85
C PRO A 62 -8.18 -12.79 4.98
N LEU A 63 -7.35 -13.55 4.28
CA LEU A 63 -5.91 -13.35 4.29
C LEU A 63 -5.53 -11.96 3.76
N TYR A 64 -6.08 -11.55 2.62
CA TYR A 64 -5.78 -10.25 2.03
C TYR A 64 -6.23 -9.10 2.93
N SER A 65 -7.43 -9.21 3.54
CA SER A 65 -7.91 -8.22 4.50
C SER A 65 -7.00 -8.07 5.72
N GLN A 66 -6.45 -9.18 6.23
CA GLN A 66 -5.49 -9.18 7.33
C GLN A 66 -4.13 -8.57 6.93
N LEU A 67 -3.71 -8.75 5.68
CA LEU A 67 -2.45 -8.22 5.16
C LEU A 67 -2.53 -6.72 4.79
N LEU A 68 -3.70 -6.22 4.41
CA LEU A 68 -3.90 -4.80 4.07
C LEU A 68 -3.85 -3.86 5.28
N TYR A 69 -4.12 -4.36 6.48
CA TYR A 69 -4.14 -3.55 7.70
C TYR A 69 -3.32 -4.20 8.81
N PRO A 70 -1.99 -4.30 8.66
CA PRO A 70 -1.13 -4.96 9.64
C PRO A 70 -0.89 -4.05 10.84
N ARG A 71 -1.94 -3.86 11.68
CA ARG A 71 -1.78 -3.39 13.06
C ARG A 71 -1.57 -4.55 14.04
N ASP A 72 -1.61 -5.78 13.52
CA ASP A 72 -1.44 -7.02 14.26
C ASP A 72 0.00 -7.54 14.08
N PRO A 73 0.75 -7.79 15.18
CA PRO A 73 2.04 -8.45 15.15
C PRO A 73 2.06 -9.80 14.41
N SER A 74 0.91 -10.47 14.27
CA SER A 74 0.79 -11.75 13.56
C SER A 74 0.79 -11.62 12.03
N SER A 75 0.69 -10.40 11.49
CA SER A 75 0.61 -10.14 10.04
C SER A 75 1.86 -10.58 9.27
N LEU A 76 3.07 -10.28 9.76
CA LEU A 76 4.33 -10.65 9.11
C LEU A 76 4.57 -12.17 9.11
N PRO A 77 4.38 -12.90 10.23
CA PRO A 77 4.40 -14.36 10.19
C PRO A 77 3.41 -14.97 9.17
N ARG A 78 2.18 -14.43 9.08
CA ARG A 78 1.20 -14.89 8.09
C ARG A 78 1.66 -14.62 6.66
N LEU A 79 2.16 -13.42 6.40
CA LEU A 79 2.71 -13.05 5.10
C LEU A 79 3.88 -13.95 4.72
N SER A 80 4.80 -14.20 5.65
CA SER A 80 5.95 -15.08 5.45
C SER A 80 5.50 -16.50 5.08
N ASN A 81 4.55 -17.08 5.83
CA ASN A 81 4.00 -18.40 5.53
C ASN A 81 3.31 -18.45 4.16
N HIS A 82 2.55 -17.40 3.82
CA HIS A 82 1.91 -17.29 2.52
C HIS A 82 2.93 -17.23 1.37
N LEU A 83 3.95 -16.39 1.50
CA LEU A 83 5.01 -16.25 0.48
C LEU A 83 5.89 -17.50 0.38
N ALA A 84 6.11 -18.22 1.48
CA ALA A 84 6.82 -19.49 1.48
C ALA A 84 6.05 -20.59 0.75
N ALA A 85 4.71 -20.59 0.86
CA ALA A 85 3.84 -21.51 0.14
C ALA A 85 3.56 -21.08 -1.32
N SER A 86 3.84 -19.82 -1.66
CA SER A 86 3.63 -19.28 -3.00
C SER A 86 4.72 -19.77 -3.95
N PRO A 87 4.39 -20.48 -5.04
CA PRO A 87 5.38 -20.95 -6.01
C PRO A 87 6.04 -19.80 -6.78
N SER A 88 5.38 -18.65 -6.89
CA SER A 88 5.88 -17.47 -7.59
C SER A 88 6.58 -16.47 -6.65
N GLY A 89 6.27 -16.51 -5.36
CA GLY A 89 6.71 -15.51 -4.40
C GLY A 89 5.93 -14.19 -4.46
N TYR A 90 4.77 -14.15 -5.12
CA TYR A 90 3.83 -13.01 -5.09
C TYR A 90 2.60 -13.30 -4.21
N ILE A 91 1.87 -12.24 -3.84
CA ILE A 91 0.66 -12.36 -3.01
C ILE A 91 -0.42 -13.16 -3.75
N ILE A 92 -0.62 -12.91 -5.04
CA ILE A 92 -1.66 -13.59 -5.82
C ILE A 92 -1.07 -14.20 -7.10
N SER A 93 -1.17 -15.53 -7.18
CA SER A 93 -0.88 -16.30 -8.39
C SER A 93 0.58 -16.17 -8.84
N ASP A 94 0.88 -15.75 -10.06
CA ASP A 94 2.16 -15.96 -10.74
C ASP A 94 2.96 -14.69 -11.06
N ARG A 95 2.43 -13.50 -10.74
CA ARG A 95 3.03 -12.21 -11.08
C ARG A 95 2.65 -11.12 -10.07
N VAL A 96 3.32 -9.97 -10.18
CA VAL A 96 2.93 -8.76 -9.46
C VAL A 96 1.51 -8.34 -9.80
N THR A 97 0.74 -7.99 -8.79
CA THR A 97 -0.63 -7.49 -8.94
C THR A 97 -0.90 -6.28 -8.06
N ILE A 98 -2.10 -5.71 -8.18
CA ILE A 98 -2.53 -4.67 -7.23
C ILE A 98 -2.57 -5.15 -5.78
N ALA A 99 -2.62 -6.47 -5.53
CA ALA A 99 -2.53 -6.98 -4.17
C ALA A 99 -1.14 -6.73 -3.56
N ASP A 100 -0.09 -6.97 -4.35
CA ASP A 100 1.28 -6.67 -3.95
C ASP A 100 1.45 -5.16 -3.75
N ILE A 101 0.97 -4.34 -4.69
CA ILE A 101 1.02 -2.87 -4.63
C ILE A 101 0.32 -2.33 -3.39
N ALA A 102 -0.82 -2.91 -3.01
CA ALA A 102 -1.59 -2.43 -1.86
C ALA A 102 -0.96 -2.82 -0.51
N ILE A 103 -0.32 -3.99 -0.41
CA ILE A 103 0.25 -4.51 0.84
C ILE A 103 1.66 -3.95 1.08
N TRP A 104 2.45 -3.77 0.02
CA TRP A 104 3.87 -3.44 0.12
C TRP A 104 4.20 -2.20 0.97
N PRO A 105 3.48 -1.05 0.86
CA PRO A 105 3.78 0.13 1.66
C PRO A 105 3.67 -0.11 3.17
N TRP A 106 2.78 -1.02 3.59
CA TRP A 106 2.58 -1.36 5.01
C TRP A 106 3.69 -2.26 5.57
N VAL A 107 4.40 -2.97 4.70
CA VAL A 107 5.49 -3.88 5.07
C VAL A 107 6.85 -3.20 4.89
N GLY A 108 6.98 -2.31 3.90
CA GLY A 108 8.24 -1.63 3.57
C GLY A 108 8.81 -0.83 4.72
N ALA A 109 7.98 -0.19 5.54
CA ALA A 109 8.40 0.57 6.72
C ALA A 109 8.41 -0.27 8.01
N TYR A 110 8.90 -1.51 7.96
CA TYR A 110 8.77 -2.47 9.05
C TYR A 110 9.36 -2.01 10.39
N LYS A 111 10.44 -1.19 10.40
CA LYS A 111 10.97 -0.61 11.66
C LYS A 111 9.98 0.36 12.31
N TYR A 112 9.28 1.16 11.52
CA TYR A 112 8.22 2.04 12.02
C TYR A 112 7.06 1.25 12.66
N SER A 113 6.82 0.03 12.18
CA SER A 113 5.85 -0.90 12.76
C SER A 113 6.38 -1.70 13.96
N GLY A 114 7.60 -1.43 14.42
CA GLY A 114 8.23 -2.07 15.59
C GLY A 114 9.04 -3.34 15.30
N LEU A 115 9.23 -3.72 14.03
CA LEU A 115 10.11 -4.82 13.65
C LEU A 115 11.55 -4.33 13.47
N LEU A 116 12.48 -4.78 14.30
CA LEU A 116 13.87 -4.30 14.25
C LEU A 116 14.67 -4.86 13.07
N SER A 117 14.36 -6.07 12.60
CA SER A 117 15.00 -6.67 11.43
C SER A 117 14.03 -7.50 10.60
N ILE A 118 14.13 -7.39 9.27
CA ILE A 118 13.38 -8.21 8.32
C ILE A 118 14.08 -9.54 8.01
N ASP A 119 15.29 -9.77 8.52
CA ASP A 119 16.08 -10.97 8.23
C ASP A 119 15.44 -12.25 8.78
N GLU A 120 14.60 -12.14 9.81
CA GLU A 120 13.80 -13.24 10.34
C GLU A 120 12.71 -13.72 9.35
N PHE A 121 12.42 -12.92 8.32
CA PHE A 121 11.39 -13.20 7.31
C PHE A 121 12.00 -13.20 5.89
N PRO A 122 12.82 -14.20 5.53
CA PRO A 122 13.57 -14.21 4.27
C PRO A 122 12.67 -14.17 3.03
N HIS A 123 11.48 -14.79 3.07
CA HIS A 123 10.52 -14.74 1.97
C HIS A 123 9.89 -13.35 1.82
N VAL A 124 9.60 -12.67 2.93
CA VAL A 124 9.08 -11.30 2.94
C VAL A 124 10.15 -10.34 2.44
N LYS A 125 11.40 -10.47 2.94
CA LYS A 125 12.55 -9.72 2.45
C LYS A 125 12.71 -9.88 0.94
N LYS A 126 12.76 -11.12 0.45
CA LYS A 126 12.87 -11.41 -0.99
C LYS A 126 11.76 -10.73 -1.78
N TRP A 127 10.50 -10.86 -1.35
CA TRP A 127 9.35 -10.24 -2.02
C TRP A 127 9.44 -8.71 -2.06
N LEU A 128 9.82 -8.07 -0.94
CA LEU A 128 10.00 -6.61 -0.85
C LEU A 128 10.97 -6.10 -1.92
N TYR A 129 12.17 -6.68 -2.00
CA TYR A 129 13.20 -6.24 -2.94
C TYR A 129 12.93 -6.69 -4.38
N THR A 130 12.23 -7.81 -4.59
CA THR A 130 11.87 -8.27 -5.95
C THR A 130 10.94 -7.26 -6.64
N LEU A 131 10.00 -6.66 -5.92
CA LEU A 131 9.09 -5.68 -6.49
C LEU A 131 9.79 -4.39 -6.90
N LEU A 132 10.84 -3.98 -6.21
CA LEU A 132 11.65 -2.82 -6.58
C LEU A 132 12.47 -3.02 -7.86
N VAL A 133 12.63 -4.26 -8.34
CA VAL A 133 13.23 -4.52 -9.65
C VAL A 133 12.27 -4.17 -10.80
N CYS A 134 10.97 -4.06 -10.53
CA CYS A 134 9.97 -3.63 -11.51
C CYS A 134 10.06 -2.11 -11.69
N PRO A 135 10.43 -1.58 -12.89
CA PRO A 135 10.66 -0.15 -13.08
C PRO A 135 9.44 0.70 -12.72
N GLY A 136 8.24 0.30 -13.14
CA GLY A 136 7.01 1.04 -12.83
C GLY A 136 6.64 1.01 -11.34
N PHE A 137 7.06 -0.02 -10.60
CA PHE A 137 6.85 -0.08 -9.16
C PHE A 137 7.82 0.86 -8.44
N GLU A 138 9.10 0.83 -8.81
CA GLU A 138 10.11 1.74 -8.29
C GLU A 138 9.75 3.21 -8.57
N GLU A 139 9.31 3.52 -9.79
CA GLU A 139 8.83 4.86 -10.14
C GLU A 139 7.66 5.30 -9.24
N GLY A 140 6.70 4.40 -9.02
CA GLY A 140 5.56 4.65 -8.13
C GLY A 140 6.00 4.92 -6.68
N CYS A 141 6.99 4.19 -6.18
CA CYS A 141 7.58 4.43 -4.85
C CYS A 141 8.25 5.80 -4.73
N ASN A 142 8.69 6.41 -5.83
CA ASN A 142 9.35 7.71 -5.88
C ASN A 142 8.40 8.88 -6.21
N ALA A 143 7.08 8.66 -6.17
CA ALA A 143 6.07 9.69 -6.40
C ALA A 143 5.34 10.05 -5.09
N PRO A 144 5.14 11.35 -4.76
CA PRO A 144 5.59 12.54 -5.49
C PRO A 144 7.05 12.93 -5.22
N GLY A 145 7.78 12.17 -4.41
CA GLY A 145 9.18 12.41 -4.08
C GLY A 145 9.88 11.13 -3.67
N PRO A 146 11.19 11.21 -3.35
CA PRO A 146 12.04 10.03 -3.15
C PRO A 146 11.43 9.01 -2.20
N HIS A 147 11.55 7.74 -2.58
CA HIS A 147 11.01 6.61 -1.86
C HIS A 147 11.44 6.58 -0.39
N ARG A 148 10.46 6.56 0.53
CA ARG A 148 10.70 6.63 1.99
C ARG A 148 10.56 5.29 2.72
N TYR A 149 9.83 4.32 2.19
CA TYR A 149 9.43 3.14 2.96
C TYR A 149 10.62 2.30 3.41
N LEU A 150 11.59 2.01 2.52
CA LEU A 150 12.79 1.29 2.92
C LEU A 150 13.83 2.16 3.63
N ASN A 151 13.98 3.43 3.24
CA ASN A 151 14.95 4.35 3.83
C ASN A 151 14.68 4.61 5.32
N MET A 152 13.41 4.53 5.75
CA MET A 152 13.03 4.58 7.17
C MET A 152 13.60 3.42 7.99
N ASN A 153 14.07 2.34 7.34
CA ASN A 153 14.72 1.25 8.04
C ASN A 153 16.24 1.47 8.23
N ASP A 154 16.84 2.44 7.55
CA ASP A 154 18.27 2.76 7.66
C ASP A 154 18.57 3.85 8.68
N ILE A 155 17.54 4.56 9.16
CA ILE A 155 17.66 5.59 10.22
C ILE A 155 17.76 4.96 11.61
N SER A 156 18.37 5.69 12.54
CA SER A 156 18.53 5.25 13.93
C SER A 156 17.17 5.16 14.66
N GLU A 157 17.09 4.32 15.71
CA GLU A 157 15.87 4.24 16.54
C GLU A 157 15.51 5.57 17.19
N GLU A 158 16.51 6.36 17.59
CA GLU A 158 16.31 7.69 18.18
C GLU A 158 15.67 8.66 17.18
N GLU A 159 16.14 8.65 15.93
CA GLU A 159 15.59 9.46 14.85
C GLU A 159 14.19 8.99 14.43
N LEU A 160 13.95 7.67 14.38
CA LEU A 160 12.64 7.09 14.12
C LEU A 160 11.62 7.47 15.20
N ASN A 161 12.01 7.42 16.49
CA ASN A 161 11.17 7.84 17.61
C ASN A 161 10.84 9.34 17.55
N SER A 162 11.79 10.17 17.12
CA SER A 162 11.58 11.61 16.89
C SER A 162 10.59 11.87 15.76
N ILE A 163 10.69 11.14 14.64
CA ILE A 163 9.75 11.22 13.52
C ILE A 163 8.35 10.79 13.96
N ALA A 164 8.23 9.65 14.66
CA ALA A 164 6.95 9.16 15.17
C ALA A 164 6.29 10.17 16.13
N ALA A 165 7.09 10.80 17.01
CA ALA A 165 6.62 11.86 17.89
C ALA A 165 6.13 13.10 17.11
N SER A 166 6.86 13.50 16.05
CA SER A 166 6.48 14.67 15.23
C SER A 166 5.22 14.45 14.38
N LEU A 167 5.03 13.23 13.84
CA LEU A 167 3.82 12.83 13.11
C LEU A 167 2.60 12.78 14.05
N GLY A 168 2.79 12.34 15.30
CA GLY A 168 1.76 12.40 16.34
C GLY A 168 1.26 13.83 16.58
N THR A 169 2.17 14.81 16.63
CA THR A 169 1.84 16.23 16.80
C THR A 169 1.04 16.78 15.61
N TRP A 170 1.43 16.47 14.38
CA TRP A 170 0.71 16.95 13.18
C TRP A 170 -0.70 16.36 13.07
N ILE A 171 -0.89 15.08 13.44
CA ILE A 171 -2.22 14.44 13.50
C ILE A 171 -3.09 15.09 14.58
N ILE A 172 -2.53 15.35 15.76
CA ILE A 172 -3.25 16.03 16.85
C ILE A 172 -3.63 17.46 16.44
N ASP A 173 -2.75 18.18 15.76
CA ASP A 173 -3.02 19.54 15.29
C ASP A 173 -4.00 19.57 14.11
N ALA A 174 -4.00 18.56 13.24
CA ALA A 174 -5.05 18.36 12.24
C ALA A 174 -6.41 18.08 12.90
N MET A 175 -6.46 17.19 13.90
CA MET A 175 -7.69 16.88 14.66
C MET A 175 -8.23 18.10 15.42
N LYS A 176 -7.35 18.94 15.98
CA LYS A 176 -7.76 20.19 16.65
C LYS A 176 -8.33 21.21 15.67
N ARG A 177 -7.70 21.37 14.50
CA ARG A 177 -8.21 22.26 13.43
C ARG A 177 -9.58 21.83 12.92
N ASP A 178 -9.84 20.53 12.82
CA ASP A 178 -11.14 19.99 12.41
C ASP A 178 -12.20 20.08 13.52
N ALA A 179 -11.81 20.11 14.80
CA ALA A 179 -12.74 20.27 15.93
C ALA A 179 -13.18 21.73 16.16
N GLU A 180 -12.47 22.69 15.56
CA GLU A 180 -12.72 24.14 15.68
C GLU A 180 -13.44 24.73 14.45
N ALA A 181 -13.72 23.92 13.42
CA ALA A 181 -14.43 24.28 12.18
C ALA A 181 -15.90 23.81 12.20
#